data_AF-A0A951LVW2-F1
#
_entry.id   AF-A0A951LVW2-F1
#
_cell.length_a   1.000
_cell.length_b   1.000
_cell.length_c   1.000
_cell.angle_alpha   90.00
_cell.angle_beta   90.00
_cell.angle_gamma   90.00
#
_symmetry.space_group_name_H-M   'P 1'
#
loop_
_entity.id
_entity.type
_entity.pdbx_description
1 polymer ?
#
loop_
_entity_poly.entity_id
_entity_poly.type
_entity_poly.pdbx_seq_one_letter_code
_entity_poly.pdbx_strand_id
1 'polypeptide(L)'
;FPESYDRTALLRFLSDVKAGRRPTRAPVYSHLTYDVTPNQWVEVDRPDILIVEGLNVLQTGQLPKDGKAIPFVSDFFDFSIYLDASEGVLLSWYIDRFLTLRGTAFRDPKSYFHRYSNLSDEEATKTASTIWNRINLVNLNENILPTRQRADLILKKGESHQVEEVALRRL
;
A
#
# COMPACT_ATOMS: atom_id res chain seq x y z
N PHE A 1 5.39 -1.95 6.90
CA PHE A 1 4.99 -2.57 8.18
C PHE A 1 3.98 -1.67 8.88
N PRO A 2 3.12 -2.17 9.78
CA PRO A 2 2.11 -1.35 10.46
C PRO A 2 2.68 -0.12 11.17
N GLU A 3 3.83 -0.26 11.85
CA GLU A 3 4.51 0.78 12.62
C GLU A 3 5.09 1.91 11.77
N SER A 4 5.20 1.74 10.45
CA SER A 4 5.68 2.78 9.53
C SER A 4 4.60 3.79 9.13
N TYR A 5 3.36 3.64 9.62
CA TYR A 5 2.24 4.51 9.29
C TYR A 5 1.76 5.32 10.49
N ASP A 6 1.48 6.61 10.27
CA ASP A 6 0.68 7.40 11.22
C ASP A 6 -0.81 7.01 11.10
N ARG A 7 -1.16 5.91 11.76
CA ARG A 7 -2.54 5.39 11.80
C ARG A 7 -3.52 6.40 12.41
N THR A 8 -3.05 7.23 13.35
CA THR A 8 -3.90 8.24 13.99
C THR A 8 -4.28 9.33 12.99
N ALA A 9 -3.32 9.83 12.20
CA ALA A 9 -3.60 10.78 11.13
C ALA A 9 -4.53 10.20 10.07
N LEU A 10 -4.33 8.95 9.66
CA LEU A 10 -5.20 8.28 8.69
C LEU A 10 -6.65 8.18 9.18
N LEU A 11 -6.87 7.74 10.43
CA LEU A 11 -8.22 7.65 11.01
C LEU A 11 -8.88 9.02 11.15
N ARG A 12 -8.11 10.04 11.54
CA ARG A 12 -8.63 11.42 11.60
C ARG A 12 -9.06 11.91 10.23
N PHE A 13 -8.23 11.70 9.20
CA PHE A 13 -8.56 12.07 7.82
C PHE A 13 -9.87 11.42 7.34
N LEU A 14 -10.02 10.10 7.51
CA LEU A 14 -11.23 9.38 7.09
C LEU A 14 -12.47 9.81 7.87
N SER A 15 -12.31 10.04 9.18
CA SER A 15 -13.37 10.56 10.04
C SER A 15 -13.83 11.96 9.61
N ASP A 16 -12.88 12.86 9.33
CA ASP A 16 -13.18 14.22 8.88
C ASP A 16 -13.88 14.22 7.51
N VAL A 17 -13.48 13.32 6.59
CA VAL A 17 -14.14 13.13 5.28
C VAL A 17 -15.58 12.64 5.46
N LYS A 18 -15.81 11.56 6.22
CA LYS A 18 -17.16 11.02 6.47
C LYS A 18 -18.06 12.03 7.21
N ALA A 19 -17.49 12.90 8.04
CA ALA A 19 -18.20 13.98 8.72
C ALA A 19 -18.45 15.21 7.84
N GLY A 20 -17.95 15.24 6.60
CA GLY A 20 -18.13 16.36 5.67
C GLY A 20 -17.39 17.64 6.09
N ARG A 21 -16.31 17.53 6.87
CA ARG A 21 -15.52 18.69 7.34
C ARG A 21 -14.73 19.33 6.22
N ARG A 22 -14.29 20.59 6.43
CA ARG A 22 -13.47 21.35 5.48
C ARG A 22 -12.40 22.20 6.18
N PRO A 23 -11.20 22.36 5.57
CA PRO A 23 -10.65 21.52 4.51
C PRO A 23 -10.19 20.16 5.07
N THR A 24 -10.34 19.06 4.32
CA THR A 24 -9.66 17.78 4.68
C THR A 24 -8.45 17.58 3.78
N ARG A 25 -7.34 17.17 4.37
CA ARG A 25 -6.04 17.12 3.69
C ARG A 25 -5.33 15.81 3.98
N ALA A 26 -4.76 15.20 2.94
CA ALA A 26 -3.90 14.03 3.03
C ALA A 26 -2.45 14.42 2.69
N PRO A 27 -1.44 13.93 3.43
CA PRO A 27 -0.04 14.20 3.11
C PRO A 27 0.38 13.51 1.80
N VAL A 28 1.38 14.05 1.11
CA VAL A 28 1.93 13.48 -0.12
C VAL A 28 3.20 12.70 0.15
N TYR A 29 3.28 11.45 -0.30
CA TYR A 29 4.51 10.64 -0.27
C TYR A 29 5.19 10.66 -1.65
N SER A 30 6.50 10.86 -1.69
CA SER A 30 7.28 10.90 -2.93
C SER A 30 8.13 9.65 -3.07
N HIS A 31 7.89 8.86 -4.12
CA HIS A 31 8.76 7.73 -4.46
C HIS A 31 10.13 8.14 -5.00
N LEU A 32 10.30 9.41 -5.40
CA LEU A 32 11.60 9.93 -5.83
C LEU A 32 12.52 10.13 -4.62
N THR A 33 12.06 10.85 -3.60
CA THR A 33 12.84 11.12 -2.38
C THR A 33 12.68 10.03 -1.33
N TYR A 34 11.73 9.12 -1.53
CA TYR A 34 11.37 8.02 -0.63
C TYR A 34 10.95 8.50 0.77
N ASP A 35 10.21 9.61 0.82
CA ASP A 35 9.76 10.23 2.07
C ASP A 35 8.45 11.02 1.87
N VAL A 36 7.80 11.38 2.98
CA VAL A 36 6.69 12.34 3.00
C VAL A 36 7.22 13.71 2.58
N THR A 37 6.55 14.35 1.62
CA THR A 37 7.00 15.65 1.12
C THR A 37 6.58 16.75 2.10
N PRO A 38 7.53 17.50 2.69
CA PRO A 38 7.20 18.53 3.66
C PRO A 38 6.29 19.60 3.06
N ASN A 39 5.30 20.03 3.84
CA ASN A 39 4.38 21.10 3.47
C ASN A 39 3.58 20.87 2.17
N GLN A 40 3.38 19.60 1.77
CA GLN A 40 2.56 19.24 0.63
C GLN A 40 1.40 18.34 1.04
N TRP A 41 0.22 18.69 0.53
CA TRP A 41 -1.01 17.96 0.79
C TRP A 41 -1.89 17.93 -0.46
N VAL A 42 -2.71 16.89 -0.54
CA VAL A 42 -3.87 16.84 -1.42
C VAL A 42 -5.09 17.25 -0.59
N GLU A 43 -5.80 18.27 -1.05
CA GLU A 43 -7.08 18.65 -0.47
C GLU A 43 -8.20 17.78 -1.05
N VAL A 44 -9.00 17.20 -0.17
CA VAL A 44 -10.17 16.40 -0.52
C VAL A 44 -11.40 17.17 -0.07
N ASP A 45 -12.23 17.56 -1.03
CA ASP A 45 -13.45 18.32 -0.76
C ASP A 45 -14.69 17.53 -1.22
N ARG A 46 -15.27 16.80 -0.27
CA ARG A 46 -16.56 16.11 -0.41
C ARG A 46 -16.79 15.44 -1.78
N PRO A 47 -15.90 14.53 -2.21
CA PRO A 47 -16.16 13.77 -3.42
C PRO A 47 -17.35 12.83 -3.21
N ASP A 48 -18.09 12.53 -4.28
CA ASP A 48 -19.14 11.50 -4.25
C ASP A 48 -18.54 10.12 -3.93
N ILE A 49 -17.34 9.84 -4.46
CA ILE A 49 -16.58 8.61 -4.22
C ILE A 49 -15.14 8.97 -3.88
N LEU A 50 -14.64 8.48 -2.76
CA LEU A 50 -13.22 8.52 -2.40
C LEU A 50 -12.62 7.12 -2.48
N ILE A 51 -11.61 6.94 -3.33
CA ILE A 51 -10.82 5.71 -3.38
C ILE A 51 -9.63 5.85 -2.44
N VAL A 52 -9.53 4.95 -1.47
CA VAL A 52 -8.40 4.86 -0.53
C VAL A 52 -7.62 3.59 -0.87
N GLU A 53 -6.39 3.77 -1.34
CA GLU A 53 -5.50 2.66 -1.69
C GLU A 53 -4.35 2.56 -0.68
N GLY A 54 -3.97 1.33 -0.35
CA GLY A 54 -2.81 1.08 0.48
C GLY A 54 -2.76 -0.35 1.03
N LEU A 55 -1.56 -0.77 1.42
CA LEU A 55 -1.29 -2.11 1.94
C LEU A 55 -1.98 -2.40 3.28
N ASN A 56 -2.31 -1.37 4.05
CA ASN A 56 -2.77 -1.46 5.43
C ASN A 56 -4.26 -1.14 5.63
N VAL A 57 -5.01 -0.90 4.56
CA VAL A 57 -6.39 -0.37 4.65
C VAL A 57 -7.37 -1.35 5.30
N LEU A 58 -7.08 -2.66 5.25
CA LEU A 58 -7.87 -3.71 5.90
C LEU A 58 -7.28 -4.20 7.24
N GLN A 59 -6.21 -3.59 7.72
CA GLN A 59 -5.59 -3.99 8.99
C GLN A 59 -6.47 -3.59 10.18
N THR A 60 -6.63 -4.53 11.11
CA THR A 60 -7.16 -4.23 12.43
C THR A 60 -6.03 -3.85 13.38
N GLY A 61 -6.21 -2.78 14.14
CA GLY A 61 -5.31 -2.48 15.26
C GLY A 61 -5.41 -3.55 16.34
N GLN A 62 -4.39 -3.66 17.18
CA GLN A 62 -4.52 -4.43 18.41
C GLN A 62 -5.57 -3.77 19.32
N LEU A 63 -6.50 -4.56 19.84
CA LEU A 63 -7.47 -4.09 20.83
C LEU A 63 -6.70 -3.64 22.07
N PRO A 64 -6.90 -2.40 22.56
CA PRO A 64 -6.22 -1.96 23.74
C PRO A 64 -6.76 -2.73 24.95
N LYS A 65 -5.87 -3.09 25.88
CA LYS A 65 -6.22 -3.88 27.07
C LYS A 65 -7.19 -3.16 28.01
N ASP A 66 -7.37 -1.85 27.84
CA ASP A 66 -8.27 -1.00 28.62
C ASP A 66 -9.73 -1.00 28.10
N GLY A 67 -10.03 -1.78 27.05
CA GLY A 67 -11.39 -1.97 26.53
C GLY A 67 -11.93 -0.78 25.73
N LYS A 68 -11.12 0.25 25.47
CA LYS A 68 -11.56 1.36 24.60
C LYS A 68 -11.70 0.87 23.15
N ALA A 69 -12.86 1.10 22.56
CA ALA A 69 -13.06 0.85 21.14
C ALA A 69 -12.11 1.75 20.33
N ILE A 70 -11.21 1.15 19.55
CA ILE A 70 -10.39 1.88 18.59
C ILE A 70 -11.03 1.66 17.22
N PRO A 71 -11.52 2.72 16.54
CA PRO A 71 -12.05 2.57 15.19
C PRO A 71 -10.97 1.98 14.27
N PHE A 72 -11.39 1.07 13.40
CA PHE A 72 -10.55 0.51 12.34
C PHE A 72 -10.71 1.33 11.06
N VAL A 73 -9.68 1.31 10.22
CA VAL A 73 -9.72 2.01 8.92
C VAL A 73 -10.88 1.47 8.08
N SER A 74 -11.13 0.16 8.14
CA SER A 74 -12.24 -0.51 7.48
C SER A 74 -13.62 -0.04 7.92
N ASP A 75 -13.78 0.53 9.12
CA ASP A 75 -15.09 1.01 9.62
C ASP A 75 -15.59 2.24 8.82
N PHE A 76 -14.70 2.88 8.06
CA PHE A 76 -15.02 4.04 7.23
C PHE A 76 -15.30 3.67 5.76
N PHE A 77 -15.15 2.41 5.37
CA PHE A 77 -15.32 1.98 3.97
C PHE A 77 -16.70 1.37 3.75
N ASP A 78 -17.34 1.80 2.67
CA ASP A 78 -18.61 1.23 2.21
C ASP A 78 -18.39 -0.03 1.36
N PHE A 79 -17.21 -0.16 0.75
CA PHE A 79 -16.81 -1.30 -0.06
C PHE A 79 -15.28 -1.44 -0.08
N SER A 80 -14.79 -2.67 -0.05
CA SER A 80 -13.36 -2.97 -0.01
C SER A 80 -12.93 -4.02 -1.04
N ILE A 81 -11.79 -3.76 -1.70
CA ILE A 81 -11.22 -4.63 -2.74
C ILE A 81 -9.83 -5.09 -2.29
N TYR A 82 -9.57 -6.39 -2.36
CA TYR A 82 -8.24 -6.97 -2.20
C TYR A 82 -7.75 -7.52 -3.54
N LEU A 83 -6.61 -7.01 -4.02
CA LEU A 83 -5.93 -7.55 -5.20
C LEU A 83 -4.98 -8.67 -4.75
N ASP A 84 -5.25 -9.89 -5.20
CA ASP A 84 -4.49 -11.10 -4.85
C ASP A 84 -3.66 -11.60 -6.03
N ALA A 85 -2.55 -12.27 -5.73
CA ALA A 85 -1.72 -13.00 -6.69
C ALA A 85 -0.80 -13.96 -5.91
N SER A 86 -0.28 -15.00 -6.56
CA SER A 86 0.67 -15.90 -5.89
C SER A 86 1.97 -15.17 -5.54
N GLU A 87 2.67 -15.63 -4.49
CA GLU A 87 3.94 -15.00 -4.06
C GLU A 87 4.98 -14.96 -5.19
N GLY A 88 5.06 -16.01 -6.01
CA GLY A 88 5.97 -16.06 -7.16
C GLY A 88 5.65 -15.00 -8.22
N VAL A 89 4.35 -14.78 -8.50
CA VAL A 89 3.89 -13.72 -9.41
C VAL A 89 4.23 -12.34 -8.85
N LEU A 90 3.95 -12.11 -7.57
CA LEU A 90 4.25 -10.84 -6.91
C LEU A 90 5.74 -10.53 -6.88
N LEU A 91 6.59 -11.53 -6.63
CA LEU A 91 8.04 -11.41 -6.70
C LEU A 91 8.50 -11.02 -8.11
N SER A 92 8.01 -11.70 -9.16
CA SER A 92 8.36 -11.38 -10.54
C SER A 92 8.02 -9.93 -10.87
N TRP A 93 6.78 -9.50 -10.60
CA TRP A 93 6.35 -8.13 -10.84
C TRP A 93 7.16 -7.10 -10.06
N TYR A 94 7.55 -7.42 -8.83
CA TYR A 94 8.40 -6.55 -8.02
C TYR A 94 9.78 -6.38 -8.65
N ILE A 95 10.42 -7.47 -9.10
CA ILE A 95 11.71 -7.44 -9.78
C ILE A 95 11.60 -6.65 -11.10
N ASP A 96 10.59 -6.94 -11.92
CA ASP A 96 10.38 -6.27 -13.21
C ASP A 96 10.21 -4.76 -13.03
N ARG A 97 9.41 -4.35 -12.04
CA ARG A 97 9.25 -2.94 -11.68
C ARG A 97 10.57 -2.32 -11.20
N PHE A 98 11.34 -3.04 -10.37
CA PHE A 98 12.63 -2.56 -9.89
C PHE A 98 13.61 -2.32 -11.03
N LEU A 99 13.73 -3.26 -11.97
CA LEU A 99 14.60 -3.14 -13.15
C LEU A 99 14.14 -2.00 -14.09
N THR A 100 12.83 -1.87 -14.29
CA THR A 100 12.24 -0.77 -15.08
C THR A 100 12.56 0.60 -14.47
N LEU A 101 12.38 0.75 -13.16
CA LEU A 101 12.68 1.99 -12.45
C LEU A 101 14.18 2.29 -12.42
N ARG A 102 15.03 1.26 -12.32
CA ARG A 102 16.49 1.40 -12.45
C ARG A 102 16.90 1.98 -13.80
N GLY A 103 16.25 1.55 -14.88
CA GLY A 103 16.48 2.09 -16.22
C GLY A 103 16.00 3.52 -16.44
N THR A 104 15.15 4.04 -15.55
CA THR A 104 14.46 5.33 -15.70
C THR A 104 14.65 6.22 -14.46
N ALA A 105 13.71 6.18 -13.52
CA ALA A 105 13.63 7.08 -12.37
C ALA A 105 14.84 7.03 -11.43
N PHE A 106 15.56 5.90 -11.33
CA PHE A 106 16.75 5.82 -10.48
C PHE A 106 17.96 6.52 -11.11
N ARG A 107 17.94 6.84 -12.40
CA ARG A 107 19.04 7.58 -13.05
C ARG A 107 19.08 9.05 -12.65
N ASP A 108 17.98 9.58 -12.10
CA ASP A 108 17.97 10.93 -11.51
C ASP A 108 18.85 10.93 -10.23
N PRO A 109 19.90 11.79 -10.15
CA PRO A 109 20.73 11.91 -8.95
C PRO A 109 19.96 12.31 -7.68
N LYS A 110 18.76 12.90 -7.82
CA LYS A 110 17.88 13.22 -6.70
C LYS A 110 17.09 12.02 -6.18
N SER A 111 17.08 10.91 -6.93
CA SER A 111 16.38 9.69 -6.54
C SER A 111 17.07 9.05 -5.34
N TYR A 112 16.31 8.71 -4.30
CA TYR A 112 16.79 7.92 -3.16
C TYR A 112 17.43 6.59 -3.60
N PHE A 113 16.94 6.06 -4.71
CA PHE A 113 17.36 4.81 -5.32
C PHE A 113 18.49 4.95 -6.34
N HIS A 114 19.04 6.17 -6.52
CA HIS A 114 20.17 6.40 -7.44
C HIS A 114 21.36 5.49 -7.17
N ARG A 115 21.58 5.09 -5.92
CA ARG A 115 22.58 4.10 -5.52
C ARG A 115 22.51 2.76 -6.28
N TYR A 116 21.35 2.41 -6.84
CA TYR A 116 21.13 1.18 -7.59
C TYR A 116 21.25 1.36 -9.11
N SER A 117 21.42 2.59 -9.61
CA SER A 117 21.42 2.88 -11.06
C SER A 117 22.57 2.21 -11.82
N ASN A 118 23.68 1.94 -11.12
CA ASN A 118 24.92 1.41 -11.69
C ASN A 118 25.08 -0.10 -11.51
N LEU A 119 24.11 -0.76 -10.87
CA LEU A 119 24.12 -2.23 -10.75
C LEU A 119 23.86 -2.86 -12.11
N SER A 120 24.58 -3.93 -12.44
CA SER A 120 24.24 -4.82 -13.54
C SER A 120 22.87 -5.48 -13.34
N ASP A 121 22.30 -6.05 -14.40
CA ASP A 121 20.97 -6.68 -14.35
C ASP A 121 20.92 -7.84 -13.34
N GLU A 122 22.00 -8.62 -13.26
CA GLU A 122 22.15 -9.69 -12.30
C GLU A 122 22.21 -9.17 -10.86
N GLU A 123 23.03 -8.15 -10.60
CA GLU A 123 23.15 -7.53 -9.26
C GLU A 123 21.86 -6.82 -8.82
N ALA A 124 21.18 -6.15 -9.75
CA ALA A 124 19.91 -5.49 -9.49
C ALA A 124 18.82 -6.51 -9.17
N THR A 125 18.74 -7.60 -9.93
CA THR A 125 17.79 -8.70 -9.68
C THR A 125 18.04 -9.35 -8.32
N LYS A 126 19.31 -9.61 -7.97
CA LYS A 126 19.70 -10.16 -6.67
C LYS A 126 19.35 -9.21 -5.52
N THR A 127 19.58 -7.91 -5.72
CA THR A 127 19.25 -6.86 -4.75
C THR A 127 17.74 -6.74 -4.55
N ALA A 128 16.96 -6.66 -5.63
CA ALA A 128 15.50 -6.63 -5.58
C ALA A 128 14.94 -7.87 -4.87
N SER A 129 15.43 -9.06 -5.23
CA SER A 129 15.05 -10.31 -4.58
C SER A 129 15.36 -10.31 -3.08
N THR A 130 16.51 -9.76 -2.69
CA THR A 130 16.90 -9.65 -1.28
C THR A 130 15.96 -8.70 -0.52
N ILE A 131 15.62 -7.55 -1.09
CA ILE A 131 14.67 -6.59 -0.50
C ILE A 131 13.29 -7.24 -0.38
N TRP A 132 12.82 -7.90 -1.43
CA TRP A 132 11.53 -8.61 -1.41
C TRP A 132 11.46 -9.61 -0.27
N ASN A 133 12.40 -10.56 -0.22
CA ASN A 133 12.38 -11.64 0.76
C ASN A 133 12.50 -11.14 2.21
N ARG A 134 13.28 -10.07 2.44
CA ARG A 134 13.55 -9.57 3.79
C ARG A 134 12.52 -8.56 4.30
N ILE A 135 11.79 -7.91 3.41
CA ILE A 135 10.91 -6.77 3.77
C ILE A 135 9.48 -7.02 3.27
N ASN A 136 9.30 -7.12 1.95
CA ASN A 136 7.96 -7.13 1.36
C ASN A 136 7.23 -8.45 1.59
N LEU A 137 7.92 -9.58 1.46
CA LEU A 137 7.35 -10.90 1.68
C LEU A 137 6.97 -11.11 3.15
N VAL A 138 7.84 -10.66 4.07
CA VAL A 138 7.56 -10.66 5.51
C VAL A 138 6.31 -9.83 5.79
N ASN A 139 6.26 -8.59 5.28
CA ASN A 139 5.11 -7.72 5.48
C ASN A 139 3.83 -8.28 4.83
N LEU A 140 3.94 -8.94 3.67
CA LEU A 140 2.82 -9.63 3.01
C LEU A 140 2.25 -10.70 3.94
N ASN A 141 3.08 -11.63 4.40
CA ASN A 141 2.63 -12.79 5.15
C ASN A 141 2.16 -12.45 6.57
N GLU A 142 2.83 -11.50 7.23
CA GLU A 142 2.50 -11.15 8.60
C GLU A 142 1.37 -10.13 8.70
N ASN A 143 1.27 -9.20 7.76
CA ASN A 143 0.45 -7.99 7.95
C ASN A 143 -0.59 -7.71 6.85
N ILE A 144 -0.46 -8.27 5.64
CA ILE A 144 -1.35 -7.97 4.51
C ILE A 144 -2.25 -9.15 4.19
N LEU A 145 -1.67 -10.32 3.88
CA LEU A 145 -2.38 -11.54 3.52
C LEU A 145 -3.43 -11.99 4.55
N PRO A 146 -3.17 -11.91 5.88
CA PRO A 146 -4.17 -12.25 6.89
C PRO A 146 -5.44 -11.40 6.83
N THR A 147 -5.37 -10.20 6.23
CA THR A 147 -6.51 -9.30 6.09
C THR A 147 -7.39 -9.60 4.86
N ARG A 148 -6.93 -10.45 3.93
CA ARG A 148 -7.60 -10.73 2.64
C ARG A 148 -9.08 -11.06 2.78
N GLN A 149 -9.44 -11.93 3.74
CA GLN A 149 -10.82 -12.37 3.94
C GLN A 149 -11.74 -11.29 4.53
N ARG A 150 -11.20 -10.12 4.89
CA ARG A 150 -11.98 -8.95 5.33
C ARG A 150 -12.55 -8.17 4.15
N ALA A 151 -11.99 -8.31 2.94
CA ALA A 151 -12.47 -7.62 1.75
C ALA A 151 -13.87 -8.07 1.34
N ASP A 152 -14.61 -7.17 0.69
CA ASP A 152 -15.90 -7.49 0.07
C ASP A 152 -15.72 -8.14 -1.31
N LEU A 153 -14.67 -7.74 -2.03
CA LEU A 153 -14.27 -8.29 -3.32
C LEU A 153 -12.79 -8.68 -3.31
N ILE A 154 -12.49 -9.90 -3.74
CA ILE A 154 -11.12 -10.36 -3.98
C ILE A 154 -10.97 -10.59 -5.48
N LEU A 155 -9.98 -9.94 -6.08
CA LEU A 155 -9.60 -10.10 -7.49
C LEU A 155 -8.24 -10.78 -7.55
N LYS A 156 -8.21 -12.05 -7.95
CA LYS A 156 -6.95 -12.80 -8.09
C LYS A 156 -6.42 -12.66 -9.51
N LYS A 157 -5.16 -12.26 -9.60
CA LYS A 157 -4.46 -12.00 -10.86
C LYS A 157 -3.44 -13.11 -11.15
N GLY A 158 -3.31 -13.47 -12.42
CA GLY A 158 -2.24 -14.34 -12.94
C GLY A 158 -1.02 -13.57 -13.38
N GLU A 159 0.01 -14.27 -13.87
CA GLU A 159 1.32 -13.73 -14.28
C GLU A 159 1.24 -12.52 -15.23
N SER A 160 0.28 -12.51 -16.15
CA SER A 160 0.07 -11.46 -17.16
C SER A 160 -0.69 -10.23 -16.66
N HIS A 161 -0.91 -10.12 -15.35
CA HIS A 161 -1.78 -9.14 -14.69
C HIS A 161 -3.27 -9.23 -15.05
N GLN A 162 -3.71 -10.26 -15.79
CA GLN A 162 -5.13 -10.49 -16.01
C GLN A 162 -5.78 -11.04 -14.75
N VAL A 163 -7.05 -10.68 -14.52
CA VAL A 163 -7.86 -11.25 -13.43
C VAL A 163 -8.32 -12.64 -13.88
N GLU A 164 -8.01 -13.65 -13.07
CA GLU A 164 -8.33 -15.05 -13.35
C GLU A 164 -9.47 -15.55 -12.46
N GLU A 165 -9.59 -15.02 -11.25
CA GLU A 165 -10.67 -15.38 -10.32
C GLU A 165 -11.25 -14.13 -9.65
N VAL A 166 -12.56 -14.16 -9.43
CA VAL A 166 -13.32 -13.11 -8.77
C VAL A 166 -14.13 -13.75 -7.64
N ALA A 167 -13.92 -13.29 -6.41
CA ALA A 167 -14.71 -13.72 -5.26
C ALA A 167 -15.38 -12.52 -4.60
N LEU A 168 -16.72 -12.51 -4.60
CA LEU A 168 -17.55 -11.49 -3.97
C LEU A 168 -18.20 -12.07 -2.70
N ARG A 169 -18.11 -11.35 -1.58
CA ARG A 169 -18.78 -11.73 -0.34
C ARG A 169 -20.30 -11.80 -0.55
N ARG A 170 -20.93 -12.88 -0.08
CA ARG A 170 -22.40 -12.99 -0.08
C ARG A 170 -22.99 -12.02 0.95
N LEU A 171 -24.02 -11.29 0.53
CA LEU A 171 -24.84 -10.43 1.37
C LEU A 171 -25.90 -11.24 2.14
#